data_AF-A0A2G2AWB8-F1
#
_entry.id   AF-A0A2G2AWB8-F1
#
_cell.length_a   1.000
_cell.length_b   1.000
_cell.length_c   1.000
_cell.angle_alpha   90.00
_cell.angle_beta   90.00
_cell.angle_gamma   90.00
#
_symmetry.space_group_name_H-M   'P 1'
#
loop_
_entity.id
_entity.type
_entity.pdbx_description
1 polymer ?
#
loop_
_entity_poly.entity_id
_entity_poly.type
_entity_poly.pdbx_seq_one_letter_code
_entity_poly.pdbx_strand_id
1 'polypeptide(L)'
;MSIHESNKSHILISSDIEGSYEELKERLAPNRVVGFLEETEFKLENAKAVIAESYISESQTKYIILGATSFNTISQNALLKVLEEPPRNIEYIIISPNKSNLLPTVRSRLPILQNDKHHQSSQVDLNLLKIDYAAIFSFLKEHARTGKNEAKNLVQALYFRATVVDKLLLSQRQLDNFDRAYRLLEVNAKPQNVLSMLLMSFVHEK
;
A
#
# COMPACT_ATOMS: atom_id res chain seq x y z
N MET A 1 -4.79 8.95 12.00
CA MET A 1 -3.61 8.67 12.84
C MET A 1 -2.55 8.17 11.88
N SER A 2 -1.46 8.92 11.71
CA SER A 2 -0.51 8.78 10.60
C SER A 2 0.23 7.43 10.61
N ILE A 3 0.52 6.91 9.41
CA ILE A 3 1.08 5.58 9.11
C ILE A 3 2.60 5.48 9.31
N HIS A 4 3.28 6.55 9.72
CA HIS A 4 4.72 6.49 9.94
C HIS A 4 5.02 6.02 11.37
N GLU A 5 5.96 5.07 11.51
CA GLU A 5 6.78 4.78 12.71
C GLU A 5 6.52 3.51 13.56
N SER A 6 5.67 2.54 13.18
CA SER A 6 5.71 1.26 13.93
C SER A 6 6.83 0.35 13.44
N ASN A 7 7.94 0.35 14.20
CA ASN A 7 8.97 -0.69 14.15
C ASN A 7 8.64 -1.86 15.08
N LYS A 8 7.40 -1.94 15.56
CA LYS A 8 6.86 -3.00 16.41
C LYS A 8 6.03 -3.98 15.60
N SER A 9 5.78 -5.16 16.17
CA SER A 9 4.98 -6.21 15.57
C SER A 9 3.61 -5.69 15.12
N HIS A 10 3.21 -5.94 13.87
CA HIS A 10 1.97 -5.43 13.30
C HIS A 10 1.49 -6.25 12.09
N ILE A 11 0.23 -6.05 11.71
CA ILE A 11 -0.34 -6.53 10.45
C ILE A 11 -0.33 -5.36 9.46
N LEU A 12 0.25 -5.55 8.28
CA LEU A 12 0.22 -4.64 7.16
C LEU A 12 -0.79 -5.12 6.11
N ILE A 13 -1.84 -4.32 5.86
CA ILE A 13 -2.77 -4.61 4.77
C ILE A 13 -2.25 -4.02 3.47
N SER A 14 -1.85 -4.88 2.52
CA SER A 14 -1.32 -4.48 1.22
C SER A 14 -1.55 -5.57 0.17
N SER A 15 -2.03 -5.17 -1.01
CA SER A 15 -2.22 -6.08 -2.16
C SER A 15 -0.91 -6.44 -2.84
N ASP A 16 0.11 -5.58 -2.74
CA ASP A 16 1.45 -5.80 -3.26
C ASP A 16 2.36 -6.29 -2.14
N ILE A 17 2.45 -7.62 -2.01
CA ILE A 17 3.19 -8.27 -0.92
C ILE A 17 4.69 -8.10 -1.10
N GLU A 18 5.20 -8.34 -2.31
CA GLU A 18 6.62 -8.26 -2.63
C GLU A 18 7.15 -6.83 -2.51
N GLY A 19 6.46 -5.85 -3.11
CA GLY A 19 6.88 -4.46 -3.01
C GLY A 19 6.82 -3.94 -1.57
N SER A 20 5.82 -4.39 -0.79
CA SER A 20 5.75 -4.03 0.64
C SER A 20 6.85 -4.70 1.47
N TYR A 21 7.28 -5.90 1.11
CA TYR A 21 8.41 -6.56 1.75
C TYR A 21 9.72 -5.83 1.50
N GLU A 22 10.02 -5.45 0.25
CA GLU A 22 11.26 -4.73 -0.07
C GLU A 22 11.31 -3.35 0.60
N GLU A 23 10.20 -2.60 0.61
CA GLU A 23 10.13 -1.33 1.36
C GLU A 23 10.37 -1.50 2.86
N LEU A 24 9.77 -2.53 3.47
CA LEU A 24 10.00 -2.84 4.88
C LEU A 24 11.46 -3.20 5.14
N LYS A 25 12.06 -3.99 4.24
CA LYS A 25 13.45 -4.41 4.35
C LYS A 25 14.43 -3.24 4.28
N GLU A 26 14.23 -2.32 3.34
CA GLU A 26 15.02 -1.08 3.26
C GLU A 26 14.83 -0.21 4.50
N ARG A 27 13.57 -0.03 4.94
CA ARG A 27 13.23 0.82 6.08
C ARG A 27 13.77 0.29 7.42
N LEU A 28 13.81 -1.02 7.59
CA LEU A 28 14.22 -1.67 8.84
C LEU A 28 15.75 -1.88 8.92
N ALA A 29 16.48 -1.63 7.84
CA ALA A 29 17.94 -1.63 7.85
C ALA A 29 18.47 -0.66 8.94
N PRO A 30 19.52 -1.04 9.69
CA PRO A 30 20.43 -2.18 9.47
C PRO A 30 20.00 -3.51 10.13
N ASN A 31 18.79 -3.59 10.71
CA ASN A 31 18.34 -4.80 11.39
C ASN A 31 18.15 -5.97 10.41
N ARG A 32 18.34 -7.20 10.90
CA ARG A 32 18.11 -8.39 10.09
C ARG A 32 16.61 -8.56 9.82
N VAL A 33 16.28 -8.76 8.55
CA VAL A 33 14.93 -9.07 8.09
C VAL A 33 14.92 -10.45 7.46
N VAL A 34 13.98 -11.30 7.88
CA VAL A 34 13.79 -12.65 7.33
C VAL A 34 12.36 -12.74 6.80
N GLY A 35 12.23 -12.93 5.48
CA GLY A 35 10.95 -13.04 4.78
C GLY A 35 10.51 -14.49 4.57
N PHE A 36 9.25 -14.77 4.88
CA PHE A 36 8.52 -15.98 4.53
C PHE A 36 7.36 -15.58 3.62
N LEU A 37 7.63 -15.48 2.33
CA LEU A 37 6.69 -15.01 1.32
C LEU A 37 6.16 -16.18 0.49
N GLU A 38 4.86 -16.20 0.30
CA GLU A 38 4.14 -17.18 -0.53
C GLU A 38 3.20 -16.45 -1.48
N GLU A 39 3.20 -16.85 -2.76
CA GLU A 39 2.32 -16.23 -3.75
C GLU A 39 0.84 -16.51 -3.47
N THR A 40 0.53 -17.69 -2.94
CA THR A 40 -0.85 -18.22 -2.85
C THR A 40 -1.31 -18.47 -1.42
N GLU A 41 -0.77 -19.48 -0.74
CA GLU A 41 -1.26 -19.90 0.56
C GLU A 41 -0.12 -20.10 1.57
N PHE A 42 -0.23 -19.44 2.72
CA PHE A 42 0.65 -19.65 3.85
C PHE A 42 0.25 -20.90 4.63
N LYS A 43 1.05 -21.96 4.49
CA LYS A 43 0.76 -23.29 5.04
C LYS A 43 1.43 -23.52 6.39
N LEU A 44 1.09 -24.66 7.01
CA LEU A 44 1.62 -25.06 8.31
C LEU A 44 3.16 -25.21 8.30
N GLU A 45 3.74 -25.67 7.21
CA GLU A 45 5.20 -25.81 7.06
C GLU A 45 5.90 -24.45 7.20
N ASN A 46 5.32 -23.42 6.61
CA ASN A 46 5.84 -22.05 6.69
C ASN A 46 5.72 -21.51 8.13
N ALA A 47 4.61 -21.77 8.81
CA ALA A 47 4.46 -21.42 10.22
C ALA A 47 5.51 -22.11 11.11
N LYS A 48 5.81 -23.39 10.86
CA LYS A 48 6.87 -24.10 11.58
C LYS A 48 8.24 -23.49 11.31
N ALA A 49 8.53 -23.11 10.08
CA ALA A 49 9.79 -22.45 9.72
C ALA A 49 9.94 -21.08 10.39
N VAL A 50 8.87 -20.28 10.42
CA VAL A 50 8.82 -19.00 11.17
C VAL A 50 9.12 -19.21 12.65
N ILE A 51 8.47 -20.20 13.27
CA ILE A 51 8.66 -20.51 14.69
C ILE A 51 10.11 -20.93 14.94
N ALA A 52 10.67 -21.82 14.10
CA ALA A 52 12.07 -22.23 14.22
C ALA A 52 13.03 -21.04 14.13
N GLU A 53 12.83 -20.15 13.14
CA GLU A 53 13.64 -18.95 12.97
C GLU A 53 13.51 -18.00 14.17
N SER A 54 12.33 -17.88 14.78
CA SER A 54 12.14 -16.97 15.92
C SER A 54 12.93 -17.35 17.17
N TYR A 55 13.27 -18.63 17.34
CA TYR A 55 14.08 -19.08 18.47
C TYR A 55 15.59 -18.97 18.21
N ILE A 56 16.00 -18.61 17.00
CA ILE A 56 17.40 -18.29 16.71
C ILE A 56 17.70 -16.91 17.32
N SER A 57 18.44 -16.92 18.44
CA SER A 57 18.76 -15.73 19.22
C SER A 57 19.65 -14.75 18.45
N GLU A 58 19.34 -13.47 18.56
CA GLU A 58 20.17 -12.38 18.03
C GLU A 58 20.40 -11.28 19.07
N SER A 59 21.55 -10.60 18.94
CA SER A 59 21.91 -9.47 19.77
C SER A 59 21.09 -8.21 19.47
N GLN A 60 20.68 -8.04 18.22
CA GLN A 60 19.84 -6.95 17.74
C GLN A 60 18.43 -7.44 17.40
N THR A 61 17.51 -6.49 17.18
CA THR A 61 16.14 -6.81 16.78
C THR A 61 16.14 -7.49 15.41
N LYS A 62 15.50 -8.65 15.33
CA LYS A 62 15.23 -9.38 14.08
C LYS A 62 13.76 -9.23 13.73
N TYR A 63 13.52 -8.88 12.48
CA TYR A 63 12.18 -8.80 11.92
C TYR A 63 11.86 -10.05 11.12
N ILE A 64 10.77 -10.72 11.48
CA ILE A 64 10.24 -11.85 10.72
C ILE A 64 8.99 -11.37 9.99
N ILE A 65 9.08 -11.35 8.66
CA ILE A 65 8.00 -10.89 7.80
C ILE A 65 7.31 -12.09 7.16
N LEU A 66 6.01 -12.21 7.37
CA LEU A 66 5.16 -13.24 6.78
C LEU A 66 4.28 -12.59 5.71
N GLY A 67 4.30 -13.07 4.48
CA GLY A 67 3.50 -12.51 3.40
C GLY A 67 2.81 -13.59 2.59
N ALA A 68 1.49 -13.53 2.46
CA ALA A 68 0.77 -14.39 1.53
C ALA A 68 -0.60 -13.81 1.12
N THR A 69 -1.10 -14.23 -0.04
CA THR A 69 -2.44 -13.85 -0.49
C THR A 69 -3.54 -14.53 0.33
N SER A 70 -3.27 -15.67 0.96
CA SER A 70 -4.16 -16.33 1.92
C SER A 70 -3.39 -17.06 3.02
N PHE A 71 -4.00 -17.20 4.20
CA PHE A 71 -3.42 -17.92 5.34
C PHE A 71 -4.44 -18.95 5.83
N ASN A 72 -4.06 -20.22 5.89
CA ASN A 72 -5.00 -21.23 6.39
C ASN A 72 -5.14 -21.21 7.91
N THR A 73 -6.26 -21.70 8.41
CA THR A 73 -6.58 -21.67 9.85
C THR A 73 -5.53 -22.38 10.70
N ILE A 74 -4.96 -23.48 10.19
CA ILE A 74 -4.00 -24.32 10.91
C ILE A 74 -2.67 -23.57 11.09
N SER A 75 -2.16 -22.90 10.04
CA SER A 75 -0.92 -22.12 10.11
C SER A 75 -1.07 -20.91 11.02
N GLN A 76 -2.19 -20.21 10.95
CA GLN A 76 -2.49 -19.07 11.81
C GLN A 76 -2.55 -19.44 13.29
N ASN A 77 -3.22 -20.55 13.62
CA ASN A 77 -3.30 -21.02 15.01
C ASN A 77 -1.94 -21.45 15.57
N ALA A 78 -1.07 -22.03 14.73
CA ALA A 78 0.28 -22.41 15.14
C ALA A 78 1.14 -21.20 15.54
N LEU A 79 0.90 -20.04 14.92
CA LEU A 79 1.64 -18.79 15.18
C LEU A 79 1.17 -18.07 16.46
N LEU A 80 -0.01 -18.38 17.01
CA LEU A 80 -0.61 -17.61 18.11
C LEU A 80 0.32 -17.46 19.32
N LYS A 81 1.01 -18.54 19.70
CA LYS A 81 1.90 -18.53 20.87
C LYS A 81 3.06 -17.53 20.70
N VAL A 82 3.69 -17.53 19.52
CA VAL A 82 4.84 -16.64 19.27
C VAL A 82 4.42 -15.20 18.98
N LEU A 83 3.20 -14.98 18.50
CA LEU A 83 2.65 -13.63 18.34
C LEU A 83 2.23 -12.99 19.67
N GLU A 84 1.82 -13.79 20.65
CA GLU A 84 1.40 -13.33 21.98
C GLU A 84 2.60 -13.04 22.89
N GLU A 85 3.57 -13.94 22.90
CA GLU A 85 4.79 -13.83 23.68
C GLU A 85 6.00 -13.99 22.74
N PRO A 86 6.35 -12.95 21.97
CA PRO A 86 7.47 -13.01 21.04
C PRO A 86 8.79 -13.28 21.78
N PRO A 87 9.69 -14.12 21.23
CA PRO A 87 11.03 -14.27 21.78
C PRO A 87 11.78 -12.93 21.84
N ARG A 88 12.78 -12.85 22.70
CA ARG A 88 13.55 -11.61 22.89
C ARG A 88 14.13 -11.13 21.56
N ASN A 89 14.00 -9.83 21.31
CA ASN A 89 14.47 -9.14 20.11
C ASN A 89 13.78 -9.60 18.81
N ILE A 90 12.61 -10.27 18.86
CA ILE A 90 11.86 -10.62 17.66
C ILE A 90 10.66 -9.71 17.50
N GLU A 91 10.46 -9.20 16.28
CA GLU A 91 9.26 -8.47 15.89
C GLU A 91 8.65 -9.11 14.64
N TYR A 92 7.32 -9.29 14.64
CA TYR A 92 6.59 -9.95 13.56
C TYR A 92 5.80 -8.96 12.71
N ILE A 93 5.96 -9.05 11.39
CA ILE A 93 5.15 -8.25 10.46
C ILE A 93 4.39 -9.20 9.53
N ILE A 94 3.06 -9.11 9.52
CA ILE A 94 2.21 -9.93 8.66
C ILE A 94 1.68 -9.05 7.52
N ILE A 95 2.05 -9.36 6.27
CA ILE A 95 1.53 -8.71 5.07
C ILE A 95 0.38 -9.55 4.51
N SER A 96 -0.79 -8.94 4.37
CA SER A 96 -1.96 -9.61 3.80
C SER A 96 -2.79 -8.65 2.95
N PRO A 97 -3.40 -9.09 1.83
CA PRO A 97 -4.18 -8.18 0.97
C PRO A 97 -5.47 -7.68 1.63
N ASN A 98 -6.01 -8.39 2.62
CA ASN A 98 -7.22 -7.97 3.33
C ASN A 98 -7.27 -8.51 4.77
N LYS A 99 -8.06 -7.87 5.62
CA LYS A 99 -8.23 -8.27 7.04
C LYS A 99 -9.03 -9.57 7.21
N SER A 100 -9.82 -9.96 6.22
CA SER A 100 -10.65 -11.18 6.28
C SER A 100 -9.83 -12.47 6.16
N ASN A 101 -8.65 -12.39 5.55
CA ASN A 101 -7.73 -13.52 5.43
C ASN A 101 -7.08 -13.92 6.76
N LEU A 102 -7.16 -13.06 7.78
CA LEU A 102 -6.61 -13.31 9.10
C LEU A 102 -7.72 -13.59 10.12
N LEU A 103 -7.51 -14.61 10.94
CA LEU A 103 -8.41 -15.00 12.01
C LEU A 103 -8.56 -13.85 13.03
N PRO A 104 -9.74 -13.70 13.64
CA PRO A 104 -9.94 -12.75 14.73
C PRO A 104 -8.90 -12.84 15.85
N THR A 105 -8.42 -14.05 16.16
CA THR A 105 -7.42 -14.35 17.19
C THR A 105 -6.02 -13.83 16.86
N VAL A 106 -5.66 -13.77 15.57
CA VAL A 106 -4.40 -13.15 15.11
C VAL A 106 -4.55 -11.62 15.13
N ARG A 107 -5.69 -11.12 14.62
CA ARG A 107 -6.00 -9.69 14.57
C ARG A 107 -6.09 -9.02 15.94
N SER A 108 -6.43 -9.76 16.99
CA SER A 108 -6.49 -9.22 18.35
C SER A 108 -5.12 -9.06 19.01
N ARG A 109 -4.10 -9.79 18.53
CA ARG A 109 -2.74 -9.80 19.10
C ARG A 109 -1.82 -8.78 18.45
N LEU A 110 -2.14 -8.35 17.22
CA LEU A 110 -1.31 -7.42 16.45
C LEU A 110 -2.10 -6.18 16.04
N PRO A 111 -1.52 -4.97 16.17
CA PRO A 111 -2.12 -3.78 15.61
C PRO A 111 -2.19 -3.90 14.10
N ILE A 112 -3.32 -3.50 13.52
CA ILE A 112 -3.51 -3.51 12.07
C ILE A 112 -3.18 -2.12 11.53
N LEU A 113 -2.12 -2.06 10.73
CA LEU A 113 -1.78 -0.93 9.89
C LEU A 113 -2.35 -1.20 8.50
N GLN A 114 -3.19 -0.30 8.03
CA GLN A 114 -3.51 -0.29 6.62
C GLN A 114 -2.39 0.44 5.92
N ASN A 115 -1.78 -0.21 4.94
CA ASN A 115 -0.98 0.53 4.01
C ASN A 115 -1.98 1.36 3.22
N ASP A 116 -2.17 2.63 3.61
CA ASP A 116 -2.80 3.63 2.75
C ASP A 116 -1.83 3.97 1.60
N LYS A 117 -1.32 2.93 0.92
CA LYS A 117 -0.59 3.00 -0.35
C LYS A 117 -1.48 3.51 -1.49
N HIS A 118 -2.62 4.10 -1.17
CA HIS A 118 -3.23 5.13 -2.00
C HIS A 118 -2.43 6.45 -2.03
N HIS A 119 -1.38 6.64 -1.20
CA HIS A 119 -0.71 7.94 -1.08
C HIS A 119 0.81 8.00 -1.30
N GLN A 120 1.53 6.92 -1.65
CA GLN A 120 3.02 6.99 -1.70
C GLN A 120 3.75 6.51 -2.96
N SER A 121 3.10 6.25 -4.09
CA SER A 121 3.86 6.06 -5.36
C SER A 121 3.24 6.76 -6.56
N SER A 122 2.92 8.03 -6.40
CA SER A 122 3.06 9.03 -7.47
C SER A 122 2.96 10.40 -6.80
N GLN A 123 4.08 10.94 -6.31
CA GLN A 123 4.12 12.40 -6.13
C GLN A 123 3.95 12.99 -7.51
N VAL A 124 2.74 13.43 -7.82
CA VAL A 124 2.48 14.16 -9.05
C VAL A 124 3.09 15.53 -8.87
N ASP A 125 4.23 15.77 -9.52
CA ASP A 125 4.87 17.08 -9.57
C ASP A 125 4.18 17.97 -10.62
N LEU A 126 2.88 18.16 -10.43
CA LEU A 126 2.04 19.00 -11.26
C LEU A 126 1.32 19.98 -10.34
N ASN A 127 1.55 21.27 -10.56
CA ASN A 127 0.87 22.33 -9.83
C ASN A 127 -0.49 22.61 -10.49
N LEU A 128 -1.58 22.17 -9.86
CA LEU A 128 -2.93 22.28 -10.44
C LEU A 128 -3.47 23.72 -10.36
N LEU A 129 -2.99 24.54 -9.43
CA LEU A 129 -3.32 25.98 -9.34
C LEU A 129 -2.85 26.77 -10.58
N LYS A 130 -1.65 26.45 -11.07
CA LYS A 130 -0.99 27.19 -12.17
C LYS A 130 -0.89 26.41 -13.46
N ILE A 131 -1.60 25.29 -13.56
CA ILE A 131 -1.50 24.39 -14.71
C ILE A 131 -1.81 25.11 -16.04
N ASP A 132 -1.04 24.75 -17.07
CA ASP A 132 -1.19 25.20 -18.43
C ASP A 132 -1.21 24.01 -19.41
N TYR A 133 -1.47 24.28 -20.68
CA TYR A 133 -1.55 23.23 -21.70
C TYR A 133 -0.21 22.51 -21.92
N ALA A 134 0.93 23.18 -21.73
CA ALA A 134 2.25 22.59 -21.91
C ALA A 134 2.56 21.56 -20.81
N ALA A 135 2.21 21.89 -19.57
CA ALA A 135 2.32 20.99 -18.42
C ALA A 135 1.39 19.77 -18.57
N ILE A 136 0.14 19.97 -19.00
CA ILE A 136 -0.79 18.86 -19.29
C ILE A 136 -0.23 17.95 -20.37
N PHE A 137 0.24 18.51 -21.48
CA PHE A 137 0.79 17.72 -22.57
C PHE A 137 1.98 16.88 -22.12
N SER A 138 2.90 17.48 -21.35
CA SER A 138 4.07 16.79 -20.80
C SER A 138 3.66 15.64 -19.89
N PHE A 139 2.72 15.88 -18.97
CA PHE A 139 2.18 14.87 -18.08
C PHE A 139 1.51 13.71 -18.82
N LEU A 140 0.66 14.01 -19.81
CA LEU A 140 -0.02 12.97 -20.61
C LEU A 140 0.95 12.16 -21.46
N LYS A 141 2.05 12.77 -21.93
CA LYS A 141 3.11 12.12 -22.70
C LYS A 141 3.92 11.17 -21.82
N GLU A 142 4.27 11.60 -20.61
CA GLU A 142 4.95 10.78 -19.61
C GLU A 142 4.12 9.54 -19.25
N HIS A 143 2.81 9.73 -19.03
CA HIS A 143 1.88 8.68 -18.64
C HIS A 143 1.15 8.03 -19.83
N ALA A 144 1.71 8.06 -21.03
CA ALA A 144 1.02 7.59 -22.25
C ALA A 144 0.75 6.07 -22.29
N ARG A 145 1.59 5.27 -21.60
CA ARG A 145 1.51 3.80 -21.59
C ARG A 145 0.86 3.21 -20.33
N THR A 146 0.33 4.08 -19.48
CA THR A 146 -0.25 3.75 -18.18
C THR A 146 -1.43 2.79 -18.31
N GLY A 147 -1.42 1.72 -17.51
CA GLY A 147 -2.52 0.75 -17.43
C GLY A 147 -3.70 1.24 -16.59
N LYS A 148 -4.83 0.50 -16.58
CA LYS A 148 -6.04 0.86 -15.81
C LYS A 148 -5.74 1.13 -14.32
N ASN A 149 -4.98 0.25 -13.66
CA ASN A 149 -4.74 0.34 -12.23
C ASN A 149 -3.83 1.54 -11.89
N GLU A 150 -2.77 1.73 -12.66
CA GLU A 150 -1.86 2.86 -12.52
C GLU A 150 -2.58 4.20 -12.80
N ALA A 151 -3.50 4.23 -13.77
CA ALA A 151 -4.30 5.41 -14.06
C ALA A 151 -5.24 5.80 -12.90
N LYS A 152 -5.82 4.81 -12.19
CA LYS A 152 -6.62 5.08 -10.99
C LYS A 152 -5.74 5.69 -9.88
N ASN A 153 -4.52 5.18 -9.73
CA ASN A 153 -3.56 5.73 -8.78
C ASN A 153 -3.21 7.19 -9.12
N LEU A 154 -2.99 7.50 -10.40
CA LEU A 154 -2.77 8.89 -10.84
C LEU A 154 -3.97 9.80 -10.56
N VAL A 155 -5.21 9.33 -10.77
CA VAL A 155 -6.42 10.12 -10.46
C VAL A 155 -6.50 10.43 -8.95
N GLN A 156 -6.19 9.49 -8.08
CA GLN A 156 -6.14 9.72 -6.63
C GLN A 156 -5.01 10.67 -6.25
N ALA A 157 -3.83 10.49 -6.84
CA ALA A 157 -2.69 11.34 -6.59
C ALA A 157 -2.97 12.80 -7.00
N LEU A 158 -3.65 13.00 -8.14
CA LEU A 158 -4.14 14.31 -8.58
C LEU A 158 -5.18 14.90 -7.62
N TYR A 159 -6.10 14.09 -7.09
CA TYR A 159 -7.08 14.56 -6.10
C TYR A 159 -6.42 14.99 -4.79
N PHE A 160 -5.48 14.19 -4.28
CA PHE A 160 -4.70 14.53 -3.09
C PHE A 160 -3.84 15.77 -3.32
N ARG A 161 -3.18 15.86 -4.49
CA ARG A 161 -2.41 17.04 -4.90
C ARG A 161 -3.30 18.29 -4.85
N ALA A 162 -4.49 18.22 -5.44
CA ALA A 162 -5.41 19.35 -5.44
C ALA A 162 -5.84 19.76 -4.02
N THR A 163 -6.29 18.82 -3.21
CA THR A 163 -6.97 19.11 -1.93
C THR A 163 -6.03 19.33 -0.76
N VAL A 164 -4.92 18.60 -0.70
CA VAL A 164 -4.01 18.59 0.46
C VAL A 164 -2.75 19.40 0.20
N VAL A 165 -2.14 19.23 -0.98
CA VAL A 165 -0.87 19.89 -1.32
C VAL A 165 -1.11 21.32 -1.80
N ASP A 166 -1.91 21.49 -2.85
CA ASP A 166 -2.22 22.80 -3.44
C ASP A 166 -3.35 23.52 -2.68
N LYS A 167 -4.06 22.81 -1.76
CA LYS A 167 -5.15 23.33 -0.92
C LYS A 167 -6.26 24.05 -1.71
N LEU A 168 -6.58 23.50 -2.88
CA LEU A 168 -7.64 23.98 -3.75
C LEU A 168 -9.02 23.73 -3.14
N LEU A 169 -9.88 24.74 -3.19
CA LEU A 169 -11.31 24.57 -3.03
C LEU A 169 -11.88 24.11 -4.37
N LEU A 170 -12.07 22.79 -4.50
CA LEU A 170 -12.60 22.20 -5.73
C LEU A 170 -14.06 22.60 -5.94
N SER A 171 -14.41 22.99 -7.18
CA SER A 171 -15.80 23.21 -7.57
C SER A 171 -16.57 21.89 -7.60
N GLN A 172 -17.90 21.94 -7.48
CA GLN A 172 -18.73 20.72 -7.59
C GLN A 172 -18.45 19.99 -8.92
N ARG A 173 -18.26 20.73 -10.01
CA ARG A 173 -17.92 20.18 -11.31
C ARG A 173 -16.57 19.45 -11.30
N GLN A 174 -15.57 19.98 -10.61
CA GLN A 174 -14.26 19.32 -10.47
C GLN A 174 -14.37 18.03 -9.66
N LEU A 175 -15.13 18.03 -8.56
CA LEU A 175 -15.40 16.83 -7.77
C LEU A 175 -16.12 15.76 -8.63
N ASP A 176 -17.15 16.16 -9.37
CA ASP A 176 -17.87 15.27 -10.28
C ASP A 176 -16.95 14.70 -11.38
N ASN A 177 -15.96 15.48 -11.84
CA ASN A 177 -14.98 15.02 -12.82
C ASN A 177 -14.04 13.94 -12.25
N PHE A 178 -13.64 14.04 -10.98
CA PHE A 178 -12.85 12.99 -10.31
C PHE A 178 -13.65 11.69 -10.18
N ASP A 179 -14.92 11.78 -9.74
CA ASP A 179 -15.81 10.63 -9.65
C ASP A 179 -16.04 9.99 -11.01
N ARG A 180 -16.27 10.82 -12.04
CA ARG A 180 -16.44 10.37 -13.43
C ARG A 180 -15.17 9.70 -13.95
N ALA A 181 -13.99 10.25 -13.66
CA ALA A 181 -12.71 9.66 -14.09
C ALA A 181 -12.55 8.25 -13.53
N TYR A 182 -12.85 8.05 -12.24
CA TYR A 182 -12.84 6.73 -11.62
C TYR A 182 -13.79 5.74 -12.27
N ARG A 183 -15.06 6.14 -12.46
CA ARG A 183 -16.07 5.29 -13.10
C ARG A 183 -15.69 4.91 -14.52
N LEU A 184 -15.13 5.84 -15.30
CA LEU A 184 -14.66 5.58 -16.66
C LEU A 184 -13.51 4.56 -16.68
N LEU A 185 -12.56 4.67 -15.76
CA LEU A 185 -11.49 3.68 -15.64
C LEU A 185 -12.02 2.30 -15.21
N GLU A 186 -13.08 2.24 -14.41
CA GLU A 186 -13.71 0.95 -14.07
C GLU A 186 -14.29 0.25 -15.30
N VAL A 187 -14.95 0.98 -16.19
CA VAL A 187 -15.52 0.46 -17.43
C VAL A 187 -14.50 0.36 -18.59
N ASN A 188 -13.20 0.34 -18.26
CA ASN A 188 -12.09 0.16 -19.22
C ASN A 188 -11.95 1.28 -20.27
N ALA A 189 -12.34 2.51 -19.94
CA ALA A 189 -12.04 3.66 -20.79
C ALA A 189 -10.52 3.86 -20.93
N LYS A 190 -10.09 4.43 -22.07
CA LYS A 190 -8.68 4.70 -22.34
C LYS A 190 -8.10 5.68 -21.29
N PRO A 191 -7.07 5.29 -20.51
CA PRO A 191 -6.49 6.11 -19.46
C PRO A 191 -6.11 7.53 -19.88
N GLN A 192 -5.46 7.69 -21.03
CA GLN A 192 -5.08 9.01 -21.55
C GLN A 192 -6.28 9.94 -21.73
N ASN A 193 -7.41 9.44 -22.24
CA ASN A 193 -8.60 10.27 -22.47
C ASN A 193 -9.20 10.71 -21.13
N VAL A 194 -9.19 9.83 -20.14
CA VAL A 194 -9.70 10.12 -18.79
C VAL A 194 -8.84 11.18 -18.09
N LEU A 195 -7.52 11.00 -18.10
CA LEU A 195 -6.58 11.95 -17.49
C LEU A 195 -6.63 13.31 -18.19
N SER A 196 -6.75 13.33 -19.53
CA SER A 196 -6.91 14.57 -20.30
C SER A 196 -8.18 15.32 -19.91
N MET A 197 -9.33 14.64 -19.86
CA MET A 197 -10.61 15.23 -19.43
C MET A 197 -10.49 15.85 -18.03
N LEU A 198 -9.88 15.13 -17.10
CA LEU A 198 -9.72 15.57 -15.71
C LEU A 198 -8.85 16.83 -15.62
N LEU A 199 -7.64 16.79 -16.19
CA LEU A 199 -6.67 17.89 -16.11
C LEU A 199 -7.14 19.15 -16.84
N MET A 200 -7.83 19.00 -17.97
CA MET A 200 -8.38 20.14 -18.70
C MET A 200 -9.38 20.94 -17.87
N SER A 201 -10.07 20.31 -16.91
CA SER A 201 -11.01 21.03 -16.03
C SER A 201 -10.35 22.06 -15.11
N PHE A 202 -9.03 21.96 -14.89
CA PHE A 202 -8.25 22.91 -14.08
C PHE A 202 -7.70 24.08 -14.88
N VAL A 203 -7.68 24.00 -16.22
CA VAL A 203 -7.21 25.11 -17.08
C VAL A 203 -8.33 26.13 -17.34
N HIS A 204 -9.56 25.66 -17.44
CA HIS A 204 -10.69 26.47 -17.93
C HIS A 204 -11.46 27.22 -16.85
N GLU A 205 -11.15 27.03 -15.56
CA GLU A 205 -11.83 27.69 -14.42
C GLU A 205 -10.94 28.70 -13.68
N LYS A 206 -9.95 29.30 -14.35
CA LYS A 206 -9.25 30.49 -13.82
C LYS A 206 -10.10 31.75 -13.92
#